data_AF-A0A343C2I7-F1
#
_entry.id   AF-A0A343C2I7-F1
#
_cell.length_a   1.000
_cell.length_b   1.000
_cell.length_c   1.000
_cell.angle_alpha   90.00
_cell.angle_beta   90.00
_cell.angle_gamma   90.00
#
_symmetry.space_group_name_H-M   'P 1'
#
loop_
_entity.id
_entity.type
_entity.pdbx_description
1 polymer ?
#
loop_
_entity_poly.entity_id
_entity_poly.type
_entity_poly.pdbx_seq_one_letter_code
_entity_poly.pdbx_strand_id
1 'polypeptide(L)'
;MFICGMFSFFLFRKHFLMMLLSLEFLVLSLYLGLFLVMVFFMYEYFFMIIFLTMSVCEGCLGLAMLVMLIRSHGNDYVLTMSSLW
;
A
#
# COMPACT_ATOMS: atom_id res chain seq x y z
N MET A 1 -13.48 6.56 -3.87
CA MET A 1 -12.32 5.72 -4.25
C MET A 1 -11.79 4.91 -3.07
N PHE A 2 -11.58 5.53 -1.90
CA PHE A 2 -11.07 4.85 -0.71
C PHE A 2 -11.85 3.58 -0.32
N ILE A 3 -13.19 3.63 -0.29
CA ILE A 3 -14.03 2.47 0.06
C ILE A 3 -13.86 1.32 -0.95
N CYS A 4 -13.84 1.61 -2.26
CA CYS A 4 -13.57 0.61 -3.30
C CYS A 4 -12.15 0.03 -3.17
N GLY A 5 -11.17 0.87 -2.84
CA GLY A 5 -9.80 0.44 -2.53
C GLY A 5 -9.77 -0.53 -1.35
N MET A 6 -10.49 -0.23 -0.27
CA MET A 6 -10.59 -1.14 0.88
C MET A 6 -11.23 -2.46 0.51
N PHE A 7 -12.34 -2.44 -0.23
CA PHE A 7 -12.98 -3.67 -0.71
C PHE A 7 -12.03 -4.49 -1.60
N SER A 8 -11.26 -3.84 -2.47
CA SER A 8 -10.27 -4.54 -3.32
C SER A 8 -9.18 -5.22 -2.48
N PHE A 9 -8.70 -4.57 -1.41
CA PHE A 9 -7.71 -5.14 -0.50
C PHE A 9 -8.23 -6.41 0.20
N PHE A 10 -9.51 -6.43 0.60
CA PHE A 10 -10.10 -7.63 1.22
C PHE A 10 -10.32 -8.79 0.24
N LEU A 11 -10.53 -8.51 -1.05
CA LEU A 11 -10.83 -9.54 -2.05
C LEU A 11 -9.56 -10.18 -2.65
N PHE A 12 -8.47 -9.43 -2.81
CA PHE A 12 -7.24 -9.90 -3.47
C PHE A 12 -6.24 -10.56 -2.50
N ARG A 13 -6.68 -11.50 -1.67
CA ARG A 13 -5.85 -12.13 -0.62
C ARG A 13 -4.82 -13.17 -1.12
N LYS A 14 -4.89 -13.58 -2.39
CA LYS A 14 -4.10 -14.73 -2.88
C LYS A 14 -2.66 -14.37 -3.20
N HIS A 15 -2.44 -13.28 -3.94
CA HIS A 15 -1.11 -12.86 -4.39
C HIS A 15 -0.66 -11.62 -3.62
N PHE A 16 0.51 -11.67 -3.01
CA PHE A 16 1.04 -10.56 -2.20
C PHE A 16 1.23 -9.28 -3.03
N LEU A 17 1.63 -9.40 -4.30
CA LEU A 17 1.77 -8.27 -5.22
C LEU A 17 0.46 -7.49 -5.42
N MET A 18 -0.67 -8.19 -5.59
CA MET A 18 -1.98 -7.55 -5.75
C MET A 18 -2.43 -6.84 -4.46
N MET A 19 -1.99 -7.32 -3.30
CA MET A 19 -2.22 -6.63 -2.03
C MET A 19 -1.40 -5.34 -1.92
N LEU A 20 -0.13 -5.35 -2.36
CA LEU A 20 0.70 -4.14 -2.40
C LEU A 20 0.12 -3.07 -3.34
N LEU A 21 -0.32 -3.47 -4.54
CA LEU A 21 -0.91 -2.54 -5.50
C LEU A 21 -2.22 -1.92 -5.01
N SER A 22 -3.06 -2.70 -4.31
CA SER A 22 -4.28 -2.15 -3.70
C SER A 22 -3.99 -1.22 -2.52
N LEU A 23 -2.88 -1.42 -1.80
CA LEU A 23 -2.38 -0.50 -0.78
C LEU A 23 -1.89 0.83 -1.38
N GLU A 24 -1.13 0.80 -2.47
CA GLU A 24 -0.70 2.03 -3.16
C GLU A 24 -1.90 2.83 -3.66
N PHE A 25 -2.93 2.16 -4.19
CA PHE A 25 -4.19 2.82 -4.59
C PHE A 25 -4.91 3.48 -3.39
N LEU A 26 -4.91 2.84 -2.21
CA LEU A 26 -5.46 3.41 -0.99
C LEU A 26 -4.71 4.68 -0.56
N VAL A 27 -3.38 4.63 -0.54
CA VAL A 27 -2.52 5.78 -0.22
C VAL A 27 -2.78 6.95 -1.15
N LEU A 28 -2.86 6.72 -2.46
CA LEU A 28 -3.15 7.77 -3.44
C LEU A 28 -4.54 8.39 -3.22
N SER A 29 -5.54 7.57 -2.89
CA SER A 29 -6.88 8.10 -2.60
C SER A 29 -6.93 8.93 -1.30
N LEU A 30 -6.10 8.59 -0.30
CA LEU A 30 -5.92 9.39 0.92
C LEU A 30 -5.19 10.70 0.62
N TYR A 31 -4.16 10.66 -0.22
CA TYR A 31 -3.43 11.85 -0.65
C TYR A 31 -4.36 12.86 -1.33
N LEU A 32 -5.22 12.40 -2.23
CA LEU A 32 -6.23 13.26 -2.88
C LEU A 32 -7.20 13.88 -1.87
N GLY A 33 -7.64 13.11 -0.86
CA GLY A 33 -8.51 13.62 0.20
C GLY A 33 -7.82 14.69 1.06
N LEU A 34 -6.57 14.42 1.48
CA LEU A 34 -5.74 15.36 2.23
C LEU A 34 -5.47 16.64 1.42
N PHE A 35 -5.27 16.53 0.10
CA PHE A 35 -5.02 17.68 -0.76
C PHE A 35 -6.20 18.64 -0.80
N LEU A 36 -7.42 18.11 -0.94
CA LEU A 36 -8.64 18.92 -0.92
C LEU A 36 -8.81 19.66 0.42
N VAL A 37 -8.50 18.99 1.53
CA VAL A 37 -8.55 19.58 2.86
C VAL A 37 -7.52 20.70 3.01
N MET A 38 -6.26 20.46 2.61
CA MET A 38 -5.19 21.46 2.74
C MET A 38 -5.43 22.69 1.87
N VAL A 39 -6.00 22.52 0.67
CA VAL A 39 -6.40 23.64 -0.20
C VAL A 39 -7.50 24.47 0.45
N PHE A 40 -8.49 23.85 1.10
CA PHE A 40 -9.57 24.58 1.77
C PHE A 40 -9.09 25.41 2.97
N PHE A 41 -8.11 24.89 3.71
CA PHE A 41 -7.55 25.57 4.88
C PHE A 41 -6.34 26.48 4.56
N MET A 42 -5.91 26.58 3.29
CA MET A 42 -4.75 27.37 2.86
C MET A 42 -3.47 27.01 3.63
N TYR A 43 -3.28 25.73 3.96
CA TYR A 43 -2.08 25.24 4.66
C TYR A 43 -0.91 24.97 3.70
N GLU A 44 0.30 24.91 4.27
CA GLU A 44 1.54 24.64 3.55
C GLU A 44 1.57 23.22 2.95
N TYR A 45 1.92 23.12 1.67
CA TYR A 45 2.07 21.85 0.94
C TYR A 45 3.22 20.97 1.44
N PHE A 46 4.04 21.46 2.37
CA PHE A 46 5.18 20.73 2.93
C PHE A 46 4.76 19.42 3.60
N PHE A 47 3.62 19.40 4.31
CA PHE A 47 3.11 18.18 4.94
C PHE A 47 2.76 17.09 3.91
N MET A 48 2.30 17.50 2.72
CA MET A 48 1.90 16.57 1.66
C MET A 48 3.11 15.84 1.07
N ILE A 49 4.24 16.52 0.97
CA ILE A 49 5.51 15.93 0.50
C ILE A 49 6.02 14.91 1.52
N ILE A 50 5.99 15.24 2.81
CA ILE A 50 6.37 14.30 3.88
C ILE A 50 5.51 13.04 3.83
N PHE A 51 4.18 13.21 3.74
CA PHE A 51 3.26 12.07 3.63
C PHE A 51 3.59 11.18 2.43
N LEU A 52 3.85 11.77 1.27
CA LEU A 52 4.20 11.02 0.06
C LEU A 52 5.51 10.23 0.25
N THR A 53 6.56 10.85 0.82
CA THR A 53 7.84 10.16 1.04
C THR A 53 7.72 8.98 1.99
N MET A 54 6.96 9.10 3.07
CA MET A 54 6.74 8.00 4.01
C MET A 54 5.98 6.85 3.34
N SER A 55 5.00 7.17 2.50
CA SER A 55 4.22 6.14 1.80
C SER A 55 5.05 5.34 0.78
N VAL A 56 5.98 5.99 0.06
CA VAL A 56 6.90 5.31 -0.85
C VAL A 56 7.86 4.39 -0.07
N CYS A 57 8.32 4.80 1.10
CA CYS A 57 9.17 3.97 1.96
C CYS A 57 8.46 2.68 2.40
N GLU A 58 7.18 2.75 2.77
CA GLU A 58 6.38 1.56 3.09
C GLU A 58 6.23 0.62 1.88
N GLY A 59 6.00 1.19 0.68
CA GLY A 59 5.97 0.43 -0.57
C GLY A 59 7.30 -0.30 -0.85
N CYS A 60 8.44 0.37 -0.67
CA CYS A 60 9.76 -0.23 -0.82
C CYS A 60 9.99 -1.39 0.16
N LEU A 61 9.60 -1.24 1.42
CA LEU A 61 9.68 -2.30 2.43
C LEU A 61 8.79 -3.49 2.05
N GLY A 62 7.57 -3.24 1.57
CA GLY A 62 6.65 -4.27 1.10
C GLY A 62 7.22 -5.07 -0.08
N LEU A 63 7.83 -4.39 -1.05
CA LEU A 63 8.51 -5.03 -2.18
C LEU A 63 9.73 -5.84 -1.75
N ALA A 64 10.54 -5.34 -0.81
CA ALA A 64 11.68 -6.08 -0.28
C ALA A 64 11.25 -7.39 0.38
N MET A 65 10.14 -7.37 1.14
CA MET A 65 9.53 -8.58 1.70
C MET A 65 9.07 -9.54 0.59
N LEU A 66 8.40 -9.04 -0.44
CA LEU A 66 7.98 -9.85 -1.59
C LEU A 66 9.17 -10.59 -2.22
N VAL A 67 10.29 -9.90 -2.47
CA VAL A 67 11.50 -10.52 -3.02
C VAL A 67 12.04 -11.62 -2.11
N MET A 68 12.00 -11.44 -0.79
CA MET A 68 12.39 -12.50 0.15
C MET A 68 11.46 -13.71 0.08
N LEU A 69 10.14 -13.50 -0.05
CA LEU A 69 9.15 -14.59 -0.17
C LEU A 69 9.36 -15.42 -1.44
N ILE A 70 9.64 -14.76 -2.57
CA ILE A 70 9.96 -15.45 -3.83
C ILE A 70 11.23 -16.30 -3.66
N ARG A 71 12.26 -15.76 -3.00
CA ARG A 71 13.53 -16.48 -2.82
C ARG A 71 13.42 -17.70 -1.89
N SER A 72 12.55 -17.66 -0.88
CA SER A 72 12.41 -18.76 0.09
C SER A 72 11.36 -19.80 -0.30
N HIS A 73 10.21 -19.39 -0.83
CA HIS A 73 9.10 -20.29 -1.13
C HIS A 73 8.82 -20.46 -2.63
N GLY A 74 9.55 -19.76 -3.50
CA GLY A 74 9.44 -19.87 -4.95
C GLY A 74 8.12 -19.34 -5.53
N ASN A 75 7.26 -18.72 -4.71
CA ASN A 75 5.94 -18.27 -5.11
C ASN A 75 5.44 -17.06 -4.31
N ASP A 76 4.58 -16.26 -4.93
CA ASP A 76 3.96 -15.04 -4.37
C ASP A 76 2.66 -15.30 -3.59
N TYR A 77 2.29 -16.57 -3.39
CA TYR A 77 1.08 -16.92 -2.67
C TYR A 77 1.26 -16.70 -1.17
N VAL A 78 0.36 -15.93 -0.57
CA VAL A 78 0.33 -15.69 0.88
C VAL A 78 0.12 -17.01 1.66
N LEU A 79 -0.57 -17.98 1.04
CA LEU A 79 -0.90 -19.28 1.63
C LEU A 79 0.30 -20.23 1.81
N THR A 80 1.43 -20.02 1.13
CA THR A 80 2.63 -20.86 1.34
C THR A 80 3.37 -20.52 2.63
N MET A 81 2.98 -19.44 3.33
CA MET A 81 3.43 -19.11 4.69
C MET A 81 2.79 -19.98 5.78
N SER A 82 2.15 -21.10 5.41
CA SER A 82 1.46 -21.99 6.35
C SER A 82 2.40 -22.72 7.32
N SER A 83 3.72 -22.63 7.16
CA SER A 83 4.71 -23.24 8.07
C SER A 83 4.98 -22.44 9.35
N LEU A 84 4.21 -21.36 9.59
CA LEU A 84 4.24 -20.57 10.83
C LEU A 84 3.20 -21.05 11.88
N TRP A 85 2.47 -22.12 11.58
CA TRP A 85 1.77 -23.00 12.54
C TRP A 85 2.39 -24.40 12.46
#